data_AF-A0A6L8DY06-F1
#
_entry.id   AF-A0A6L8DY06-F1
#
_cell.length_a   1.000
_cell.length_b   1.000
_cell.length_c   1.000
_cell.angle_alpha   90.00
_cell.angle_beta   90.00
_cell.angle_gamma   90.00
#
_symmetry.space_group_name_H-M   'P 1'
#
loop_
_entity.id
_entity.type
_entity.pdbx_description
1 polymer ?
#
loop_
_entity_poly.entity_id
_entity_poly.type
_entity_poly.pdbx_seq_one_letter_code
_entity_poly.pdbx_strand_id
1 'polypeptide(L)'
;MSKKAVSKALRALDAGAEPADIDGILSGVTETFLRRRLRSLIDSGDSGSGPAQRLWTARFGDSRLVPSMRDAKSRDRVVQPPEQGSPEGAAPEPAGGESPPPSIRLDDPTPLLSWLTRNHSGVFSLAALTRFEAWGVVAAATLARTESSHPLRLTDYDRSAAGRFAQAIGAKDLVRGVVPPDHGEPGRTAKLRRLKSFGEIDDAAREISHLLVRNEEERDTRLTVKYVVVELLRNVIQHSNDELGGVVAAQRMDHQDPSSLQVAVADAGVGIFEAMIEKHPTLRDHGEALEKALQPHFSGTFEEGLSGSMQNAGLGLFFISEMAKLTGGRLLLASHGASLLLTADPDAGDNHEMKFLKPDGLGYPGTLVAFELPHDSVANYDDLIHTIQARARERTPRRAQHHWIRYGRSPANAKAFVVHYTSENTEQAEKFAREQLEPRILRKEAVVLDFLGMEIATQSYLHALLYDALRLAWAKQSFIYVVNASPSVRSGIELIEAYALGG
;
A
#
# COMPACT_ATOMS: atom_id res chain seq x y z
N MET A 1 -24.15 10.81 -2.97
CA MET A 1 -24.71 12.17 -3.07
C MET A 1 -23.71 13.24 -3.54
N SER A 2 -22.44 13.16 -3.11
CA SER A 2 -21.44 14.24 -3.27
C SER A 2 -21.06 14.61 -4.71
N LYS A 3 -21.01 13.66 -5.66
CA LYS A 3 -20.72 13.97 -7.09
C LYS A 3 -21.81 14.82 -7.76
N LYS A 4 -23.08 14.56 -7.44
CA LYS A 4 -24.25 15.27 -8.02
C LYS A 4 -24.34 16.70 -7.48
N ALA A 5 -24.03 16.90 -6.21
CA ALA A 5 -23.94 18.22 -5.58
C ALA A 5 -22.86 19.08 -6.23
N VAL A 6 -21.63 18.56 -6.40
CA VAL A 6 -20.54 19.29 -7.07
C VAL A 6 -20.89 19.61 -8.52
N SER A 7 -21.48 18.67 -9.27
CA SER A 7 -21.91 18.94 -10.65
C SER A 7 -23.01 20.01 -10.73
N LYS A 8 -23.96 20.04 -9.79
CA LYS A 8 -25.00 21.06 -9.70
C LYS A 8 -24.40 22.44 -9.36
N ALA A 9 -23.44 22.50 -8.44
CA ALA A 9 -22.74 23.72 -8.07
C ALA A 9 -21.94 24.29 -9.26
N LEU A 10 -21.23 23.45 -10.00
CA LEU A 10 -20.47 23.88 -11.19
C LEU A 10 -21.38 24.41 -12.31
N ARG A 11 -22.55 23.80 -12.52
CA ARG A 11 -23.56 24.33 -13.47
C ARG A 11 -24.13 25.68 -13.04
N ALA A 12 -24.37 25.87 -11.74
CA ALA A 12 -24.84 27.15 -11.21
C ALA A 12 -23.78 28.25 -11.41
N LEU A 13 -22.51 27.95 -11.15
CA LEU A 13 -21.39 28.86 -11.41
C LEU A 13 -21.23 29.18 -12.90
N ASP A 14 -21.44 28.20 -13.78
CA ASP A 14 -21.38 28.38 -15.23
C ASP A 14 -22.55 29.26 -15.74
N ALA A 15 -23.71 29.17 -15.07
CA ALA A 15 -24.86 30.04 -15.29
C ALA A 15 -24.74 31.44 -14.64
N GLY A 16 -23.60 31.77 -14.04
CA GLY A 16 -23.30 33.10 -13.49
C GLY A 16 -23.62 33.30 -12.01
N ALA A 17 -23.88 32.24 -11.23
CA ALA A 17 -23.96 32.35 -9.78
C ALA A 17 -22.59 32.67 -9.17
N GLU A 18 -22.56 33.37 -8.03
CA GLU A 18 -21.32 33.61 -7.29
C GLU A 18 -20.94 32.41 -6.40
N PRO A 19 -19.65 32.16 -6.10
CA PRO A 19 -19.22 31.08 -5.23
C PRO A 19 -19.85 31.06 -3.83
N ALA A 20 -20.24 32.22 -3.31
CA ALA A 20 -20.93 32.33 -2.01
C ALA A 20 -22.36 31.74 -2.05
N ASP A 21 -23.03 31.76 -3.20
CA ASP A 21 -24.44 31.36 -3.34
C ASP A 21 -24.64 29.85 -3.45
N ILE A 22 -23.56 29.09 -3.65
CA ILE A 22 -23.59 27.63 -3.86
C ILE A 22 -23.23 26.82 -2.62
N ASP A 23 -22.94 27.47 -1.49
CA ASP A 23 -22.61 26.81 -0.22
C ASP A 23 -23.75 25.88 0.26
N GLY A 24 -25.01 26.30 0.05
CA GLY A 24 -26.17 25.45 0.33
C GLY A 24 -26.25 24.20 -0.56
N ILE A 25 -25.75 24.26 -1.79
CA ILE A 25 -25.70 23.12 -2.73
C ILE A 25 -24.63 22.11 -2.31
N LEU A 26 -23.53 22.61 -1.71
CA LEU A 26 -22.41 21.82 -1.25
C LEU A 26 -22.57 21.33 0.21
N SER A 27 -23.70 21.60 0.85
CA SER A 27 -24.02 21.08 2.18
C SER A 27 -23.91 19.54 2.22
N GLY A 28 -23.07 19.03 3.12
CA GLY A 28 -22.77 17.60 3.25
C GLY A 28 -21.68 17.06 2.30
N VAL A 29 -21.03 17.92 1.51
CA VAL A 29 -19.81 17.57 0.77
C VAL A 29 -18.60 17.87 1.65
N THR A 30 -17.76 16.87 1.93
CA THR A 30 -16.53 17.08 2.71
C THR A 30 -15.51 17.89 1.93
N GLU A 31 -14.71 18.70 2.63
CA GLU A 31 -13.67 19.53 2.01
C GLU A 31 -12.67 18.69 1.20
N THR A 32 -12.23 17.55 1.74
CA THR A 32 -11.31 16.60 1.08
C THR A 32 -11.88 16.09 -0.25
N PHE A 33 -13.17 15.75 -0.27
CA PHE A 33 -13.84 15.30 -1.49
C PHE A 33 -13.96 16.42 -2.52
N LEU A 34 -14.32 17.63 -2.07
CA LEU A 34 -14.45 18.82 -2.90
C LEU A 34 -13.10 19.17 -3.55
N ARG A 35 -12.01 19.19 -2.77
CA ARG A 35 -10.65 19.41 -3.27
C ARG A 35 -10.27 18.36 -4.32
N ARG A 36 -10.38 17.06 -4.01
CA ARG A 36 -10.02 16.00 -4.96
C ARG A 36 -10.81 16.11 -6.26
N ARG A 37 -12.11 16.43 -6.18
CA ARG A 37 -12.99 16.49 -7.36
C ARG A 37 -12.73 17.73 -8.22
N LEU A 38 -12.52 18.90 -7.61
CA LEU A 38 -12.22 20.12 -8.35
C LEU A 38 -10.84 20.05 -9.01
N ARG A 39 -9.83 19.52 -8.32
CA ARG A 39 -8.49 19.30 -8.89
C ARG A 39 -8.55 18.39 -10.12
N SER A 40 -9.23 17.25 -10.02
CA SER A 40 -9.45 16.33 -11.15
C SER A 40 -10.16 16.97 -12.35
N LEU A 41 -11.03 17.97 -12.16
CA LEU A 41 -11.74 18.66 -13.24
C LEU A 41 -10.93 19.83 -13.84
N ILE A 42 -10.05 20.43 -13.05
CA ILE A 42 -9.09 21.44 -13.51
C ILE A 42 -8.01 20.75 -14.36
N ASP A 43 -7.49 19.62 -13.88
CA ASP A 43 -6.44 18.85 -14.55
C ASP A 43 -6.92 18.17 -15.84
N SER A 44 -8.22 17.83 -15.95
CA SER A 44 -8.77 17.20 -17.16
C SER A 44 -8.98 18.19 -18.32
N GLY A 45 -8.94 19.50 -18.08
CA GLY A 45 -9.14 20.52 -19.11
C GLY A 45 -10.54 20.54 -19.75
N ASP A 46 -11.52 19.85 -19.15
CA ASP A 46 -12.89 19.75 -19.67
C ASP A 46 -13.63 21.09 -19.60
N SER A 47 -14.81 21.17 -20.22
CA SER A 47 -15.74 22.32 -20.18
C SER A 47 -16.12 22.78 -18.76
N GLY A 48 -15.88 21.96 -17.73
CA GLY A 48 -16.06 22.30 -16.32
C GLY A 48 -14.84 22.92 -15.61
N SER A 49 -13.69 23.04 -16.27
CA SER A 49 -12.43 23.51 -15.68
C SER A 49 -12.50 24.98 -15.21
N GLY A 50 -13.14 25.86 -15.98
CA GLY A 50 -13.31 27.27 -15.62
C GLY A 50 -14.13 27.49 -14.34
N PRO A 51 -15.39 26.99 -14.26
CA PRO A 51 -16.18 27.04 -13.04
C PRO A 51 -15.51 26.33 -11.86
N ALA A 52 -14.79 25.23 -12.10
CA ALA A 52 -14.07 24.51 -11.06
C ALA A 52 -12.89 25.33 -10.49
N GLN A 53 -12.14 26.01 -11.35
CA GLN A 53 -11.06 26.91 -10.94
C GLN A 53 -11.58 28.10 -10.14
N ARG A 54 -12.71 28.70 -10.55
CA ARG A 54 -13.36 29.79 -9.80
C ARG A 54 -13.76 29.34 -8.40
N LEU A 55 -14.39 28.17 -8.29
CA LEU A 55 -14.79 27.61 -7.00
C LEU A 55 -13.58 27.25 -6.13
N TRP A 56 -12.54 26.70 -6.74
CA TRP A 56 -11.28 26.37 -6.06
C TRP A 56 -10.65 27.62 -5.44
N THR A 57 -10.46 28.67 -6.23
CA THR A 57 -9.83 29.91 -5.77
C THR A 57 -10.69 30.61 -4.72
N ALA A 58 -12.02 30.65 -4.89
CA ALA A 58 -12.92 31.25 -3.91
C ALA A 58 -12.93 30.53 -2.56
N ARG A 59 -12.74 29.19 -2.54
CA ARG A 59 -12.85 28.40 -1.31
C ARG A 59 -11.51 28.15 -0.62
N PHE A 60 -10.43 28.06 -1.39
CA PHE A 60 -9.13 27.62 -0.89
C PHE A 60 -8.03 28.67 -1.03
N GLY A 61 -8.30 29.82 -1.64
CA GLY A 61 -7.36 30.95 -1.74
C GLY A 61 -6.16 30.73 -2.70
N ASP A 62 -5.97 29.51 -3.21
CA ASP A 62 -4.91 29.20 -4.17
C ASP A 62 -5.30 29.64 -5.59
N SER A 63 -4.61 30.65 -6.10
CA SER A 63 -4.80 31.18 -7.46
C SER A 63 -3.95 30.46 -8.53
N ARG A 64 -3.25 29.36 -8.21
CA ARG A 64 -2.39 28.65 -9.17
C ARG A 64 -2.43 27.13 -9.01
N LEU A 65 -3.44 26.51 -9.63
CA LEU A 65 -3.20 25.25 -10.34
C LEU A 65 -2.82 25.66 -11.76
N VAL A 66 -1.53 25.62 -12.09
CA VAL A 66 -1.07 25.87 -13.46
C VAL A 66 -1.51 24.67 -14.29
N PRO A 67 -2.33 24.85 -15.35
CA PRO A 67 -2.68 23.73 -16.24
C PRO A 67 -1.40 23.19 -16.87
N SER A 68 -1.24 21.87 -16.90
CA SER A 68 -0.09 21.22 -17.53
C SER A 68 0.08 21.73 -18.97
N MET A 69 1.29 22.17 -19.32
CA MET A 69 1.62 22.63 -20.68
C MET A 69 1.41 21.52 -21.71
N ARG A 70 0.22 21.48 -22.30
CA ARG A 70 -0.05 21.02 -23.65
C ARG A 70 -0.94 22.07 -24.28
N ASP A 71 -0.29 23.07 -24.86
CA ASP A 71 -0.74 23.88 -26.02
C ASP A 71 -0.12 25.28 -25.97
N ALA A 72 1.08 25.40 -26.56
CA ALA A 72 1.58 26.68 -27.07
C ALA A 72 2.63 26.42 -28.16
N LYS A 73 2.17 25.98 -29.34
CA LYS A 73 2.92 26.19 -30.58
C LYS A 73 2.55 27.57 -31.15
N SER A 74 3.58 28.22 -31.68
CA SER A 74 3.58 29.48 -32.44
C SER A 74 3.68 30.77 -31.61
N ARG A 75 4.87 31.35 -31.60
CA ARG A 75 5.16 32.56 -32.39
C ARG A 75 6.66 32.82 -32.41
N ASP A 76 7.19 32.82 -33.63
CA ASP A 76 8.51 33.35 -33.96
C ASP A 76 8.67 34.78 -33.45
N ARG A 77 9.83 35.06 -32.84
CA ARG A 77 10.52 36.34 -33.01
C ARG A 77 12.00 36.16 -32.72
N VAL A 78 12.77 36.28 -33.80
CA VAL A 78 14.22 36.42 -33.87
C VAL A 78 14.66 37.62 -33.03
N VAL A 79 15.56 37.40 -32.08
CA VAL A 79 16.43 38.44 -31.50
C VAL A 79 17.83 37.85 -31.36
N GLN A 80 18.80 38.53 -31.97
CA GLN A 80 20.23 38.19 -31.96
C GLN A 80 20.84 38.36 -30.55
N PRO A 81 21.95 37.64 -30.21
CA PRO A 81 22.54 37.67 -28.89
C PRO A 81 23.57 38.82 -28.74
N PRO A 82 23.73 39.44 -27.56
CA PRO A 82 24.93 40.18 -27.24
C PRO A 82 25.94 39.27 -26.53
N GLU A 83 27.12 39.26 -27.14
CA GLU A 83 28.50 39.14 -26.68
C GLU A 83 28.87 38.65 -25.27
N GLN A 84 30.02 37.96 -25.30
CA GLN A 84 30.80 37.30 -24.27
C GLN A 84 31.18 38.18 -23.07
N GLY A 85 31.04 37.61 -21.87
CA GLY A 85 31.74 38.02 -20.66
C GLY A 85 32.10 36.78 -19.84
N SER A 86 33.40 36.56 -19.62
CA SER A 86 33.98 35.41 -18.90
C SER A 86 33.68 35.43 -17.38
N PRO A 87 33.82 34.28 -16.69
CA PRO A 87 33.12 34.01 -15.43
C PRO A 87 33.99 34.29 -14.19
N GLU A 88 33.46 35.05 -13.24
CA GLU A 88 33.97 35.07 -11.86
C GLU A 88 32.78 35.00 -10.90
N GLY A 89 32.73 33.90 -10.17
CA GLY A 89 31.63 33.53 -9.29
C GLY A 89 31.65 32.02 -9.09
N ALA A 90 32.75 31.53 -8.49
CA ALA A 90 32.85 30.15 -8.06
C ALA A 90 31.59 29.81 -7.25
N ALA A 91 30.81 28.87 -7.75
CA ALA A 91 29.79 28.20 -6.95
C ALA A 91 30.47 27.70 -5.67
N PRO A 92 29.84 27.83 -4.49
CA PRO A 92 30.43 27.33 -3.26
C PRO A 92 30.74 25.85 -3.46
N GLU A 93 32.00 25.47 -3.23
CA GLU A 93 32.40 24.07 -3.18
C GLU A 93 31.45 23.31 -2.26
N PRO A 94 30.92 22.13 -2.66
CA PRO A 94 30.12 21.33 -1.76
C PRO A 94 30.99 20.97 -0.56
N ALA A 95 30.56 21.42 0.63
CA ALA A 95 31.15 21.04 1.91
C ALA A 95 31.47 19.53 1.90
N GLY A 96 32.70 19.17 2.28
CA GLY A 96 33.23 17.81 2.20
C GLY A 96 32.25 16.77 2.69
N GLY A 97 31.66 16.02 1.75
CA GLY A 97 30.66 15.00 2.03
C GLY A 97 31.29 13.79 2.70
N GLU A 98 30.60 13.23 3.70
CA GLU A 98 30.92 11.94 4.28
C GLU A 98 30.92 10.87 3.17
N SER A 99 32.04 10.16 2.95
CA SER A 99 32.09 9.07 1.97
C SER A 99 31.13 7.94 2.36
N PRO A 100 30.44 7.31 1.39
CA PRO A 100 29.57 6.17 1.68
C PRO A 100 30.40 4.98 2.21
N PRO A 101 29.78 4.08 3.01
CA PRO A 101 30.46 2.91 3.54
C PRO A 101 30.95 2.02 2.40
N PRO A 102 32.19 1.50 2.44
CA PRO A 102 32.80 0.81 1.31
C PRO A 102 32.13 -0.53 0.98
N SER A 103 31.49 -1.17 1.95
CA SER A 103 30.81 -2.46 1.76
C SER A 103 29.36 -2.35 2.20
N ILE A 104 28.44 -2.68 1.29
CA ILE A 104 27.00 -2.66 1.51
C ILE A 104 26.49 -4.08 1.31
N ARG A 105 26.01 -4.68 2.40
CA ARG A 105 25.54 -6.06 2.48
C ARG A 105 24.31 -6.16 3.37
N LEU A 106 23.41 -7.11 3.09
CA LEU A 106 22.20 -7.24 3.90
C LEU A 106 22.44 -7.84 5.29
N ASP A 107 23.54 -8.57 5.49
CA ASP A 107 23.92 -9.12 6.80
C ASP A 107 24.30 -8.04 7.83
N ASP A 108 24.79 -6.89 7.38
CA ASP A 108 24.93 -5.68 8.17
C ASP A 108 24.47 -4.44 7.38
N PRO A 109 23.17 -4.11 7.41
CA PRO A 109 22.63 -2.97 6.68
C PRO A 109 22.87 -1.64 7.40
N THR A 110 23.35 -1.68 8.66
CA THR A 110 23.54 -0.53 9.55
C THR A 110 24.37 0.60 8.93
N PRO A 111 25.52 0.34 8.27
CA PRO A 111 26.37 1.41 7.74
C PRO A 111 25.68 2.22 6.64
N LEU A 112 24.99 1.56 5.71
CA LEU A 112 24.30 2.25 4.61
C LEU A 112 23.11 3.05 5.15
N LEU A 113 22.28 2.44 5.99
CA LEU A 113 21.11 3.13 6.56
C LEU A 113 21.54 4.34 7.39
N SER A 114 22.67 4.23 8.11
CA SER A 114 23.21 5.33 8.92
C SER A 114 23.65 6.49 8.04
N TRP A 115 24.31 6.17 6.92
CA TRP A 115 24.73 7.16 5.95
C TRP A 115 23.53 7.82 5.27
N LEU A 116 22.56 7.05 4.80
CA LEU A 116 21.36 7.56 4.12
C LEU A 116 20.51 8.43 5.05
N THR A 117 20.32 8.04 6.31
CA THR A 117 19.60 8.86 7.30
C THR A 117 20.19 10.27 7.40
N ARG A 118 21.52 10.38 7.42
CA ARG A 118 22.24 11.67 7.52
C ARG A 118 22.38 12.42 6.20
N ASN A 119 22.48 11.72 5.07
CA ASN A 119 22.93 12.26 3.79
C ASN A 119 21.96 11.98 2.62
N HIS A 120 20.65 11.83 2.87
CA HIS A 120 19.66 11.45 1.86
C HIS A 120 19.48 12.44 0.68
N SER A 121 20.04 13.64 0.77
CA SER A 121 20.11 14.65 -0.32
C SER A 121 21.56 15.04 -0.69
N GLY A 122 22.53 14.23 -0.25
CA GLY A 122 23.96 14.44 -0.46
C GLY A 122 24.51 13.90 -1.78
N VAL A 123 25.84 13.69 -1.82
CA VAL A 123 26.53 13.02 -2.94
C VAL A 123 26.93 11.63 -2.48
N PHE A 124 26.47 10.62 -3.21
CA PHE A 124 26.81 9.22 -3.01
C PHE A 124 27.76 8.79 -4.13
N SER A 125 29.07 8.80 -3.86
CA SER A 125 30.06 8.34 -4.82
C SER A 125 30.18 6.82 -4.82
N LEU A 126 29.97 6.20 -5.98
CA LEU A 126 30.13 4.77 -6.16
C LEU A 126 31.62 4.34 -6.27
N ALA A 127 32.54 5.29 -6.39
CA ALA A 127 33.98 5.01 -6.55
C ALA A 127 34.59 4.31 -5.34
N ALA A 128 34.13 4.63 -4.13
CA ALA A 128 34.65 4.10 -2.88
C ALA A 128 34.08 2.72 -2.50
N LEU A 129 33.09 2.22 -3.24
CA LEU A 129 32.43 0.96 -2.94
C LEU A 129 33.22 -0.25 -3.47
N THR A 130 33.50 -1.19 -2.57
CA THR A 130 34.05 -2.51 -2.88
C THR A 130 32.95 -3.55 -3.08
N ARG A 131 31.82 -3.43 -2.36
CA ARG A 131 30.65 -4.32 -2.50
C ARG A 131 29.36 -3.52 -2.42
N PHE A 132 28.44 -3.80 -3.33
CA PHE A 132 27.14 -3.15 -3.40
C PHE A 132 26.07 -4.13 -3.88
N GLU A 133 25.26 -4.62 -2.95
CA GLU A 133 24.16 -5.54 -3.25
C GLU A 133 22.92 -4.82 -3.80
N ALA A 134 22.04 -5.55 -4.47
CA ALA A 134 20.87 -4.98 -5.16
C ALA A 134 19.98 -4.14 -4.23
N TRP A 135 19.77 -4.55 -2.98
CA TRP A 135 18.97 -3.78 -2.01
C TRP A 135 19.52 -2.37 -1.75
N GLY A 136 20.85 -2.25 -1.70
CA GLY A 136 21.51 -0.97 -1.52
C GLY A 136 21.38 -0.09 -2.76
N VAL A 137 21.44 -0.69 -3.95
CA VAL A 137 21.19 0.02 -5.21
C VAL A 137 19.75 0.53 -5.26
N VAL A 138 18.77 -0.30 -4.88
CA VAL A 138 17.36 0.10 -4.78
C VAL A 138 17.19 1.27 -3.83
N ALA A 139 17.75 1.19 -2.62
CA ALA A 139 17.68 2.26 -1.63
C ALA A 139 18.27 3.59 -2.17
N ALA A 140 19.51 3.56 -2.66
CA ALA A 140 20.18 4.77 -3.14
C ALA A 140 19.53 5.34 -4.41
N ALA A 141 19.17 4.49 -5.38
CA ALA A 141 18.60 4.93 -6.66
C ALA A 141 17.18 5.49 -6.50
N THR A 142 16.41 4.99 -5.53
CA THR A 142 15.06 5.52 -5.21
C THR A 142 15.15 6.96 -4.71
N LEU A 143 16.08 7.26 -3.80
CA LEU A 143 16.30 8.63 -3.31
C LEU A 143 16.98 9.53 -4.34
N ALA A 144 17.63 8.94 -5.34
CA ALA A 144 18.36 9.68 -6.37
C ALA A 144 17.51 10.06 -7.60
N ARG A 145 16.23 9.70 -7.66
CA ARG A 145 15.33 10.05 -8.78
C ARG A 145 15.30 11.56 -8.98
N THR A 146 15.70 12.03 -10.15
CA THR A 146 15.88 13.47 -10.44
C THR A 146 14.61 14.30 -10.33
N GLU A 147 13.43 13.67 -10.38
CA GLU A 147 12.13 14.31 -10.21
C GLU A 147 11.76 14.54 -8.74
N SER A 148 12.59 14.07 -7.80
CA SER A 148 12.39 14.28 -6.36
C SER A 148 12.77 15.71 -5.98
N SER A 149 12.18 16.24 -4.91
CA SER A 149 12.44 17.63 -4.47
C SER A 149 13.88 17.86 -4.03
N HIS A 150 14.51 16.87 -3.40
CA HIS A 150 15.88 16.92 -2.89
C HIS A 150 16.61 15.61 -3.19
N PRO A 151 16.97 15.35 -4.46
CA PRO A 151 17.47 14.06 -4.86
C PRO A 151 18.90 13.79 -4.36
N LEU A 152 19.15 12.56 -3.92
CA LEU A 152 20.50 12.05 -3.72
C LEU A 152 21.27 12.06 -5.05
N ARG A 153 22.53 12.51 -5.06
CA ARG A 153 23.34 12.51 -6.28
C ARG A 153 24.27 11.31 -6.34
N LEU A 154 23.92 10.32 -7.15
CA LEU A 154 24.79 9.17 -7.44
C LEU A 154 25.85 9.54 -8.49
N THR A 155 27.13 9.32 -8.16
CA THR A 155 28.26 9.62 -9.06
C THR A 155 29.17 8.41 -9.26
N ASP A 156 30.07 8.50 -10.24
CA ASP A 156 31.19 7.56 -10.42
C ASP A 156 30.83 6.10 -10.76
N TYR A 157 29.73 5.90 -11.48
CA TYR A 157 29.30 4.58 -11.97
C TYR A 157 30.42 3.76 -12.62
N ASP A 158 31.26 4.37 -13.45
CA ASP A 158 32.29 3.62 -14.18
C ASP A 158 33.59 3.36 -13.38
N ARG A 159 33.72 3.95 -12.19
CA ARG A 159 34.99 3.97 -11.44
C ARG A 159 35.24 2.74 -10.57
N SER A 160 34.23 1.93 -10.27
CA SER A 160 34.35 0.73 -9.42
C SER A 160 33.52 -0.44 -9.96
N ALA A 161 33.78 -1.65 -9.47
CA ALA A 161 32.96 -2.81 -9.81
C ALA A 161 31.52 -2.65 -9.28
N ALA A 162 31.36 -2.08 -8.09
CA ALA A 162 30.07 -1.73 -7.50
C ALA A 162 29.31 -0.68 -8.33
N GLY A 163 30.00 0.34 -8.85
CA GLY A 163 29.39 1.34 -9.72
C GLY A 163 28.92 0.74 -11.05
N ARG A 164 29.75 -0.12 -11.66
CA ARG A 164 29.38 -0.82 -12.90
C ARG A 164 28.23 -1.79 -12.66
N PHE A 165 28.18 -2.44 -11.50
CA PHE A 165 27.03 -3.24 -11.09
C PHE A 165 25.76 -2.39 -10.95
N ALA A 166 25.82 -1.25 -10.25
CA ALA A 166 24.69 -0.33 -10.13
C ALA A 166 24.18 0.15 -11.50
N GLN A 167 25.09 0.43 -12.43
CA GLN A 167 24.72 0.75 -13.81
C GLN A 167 24.11 -0.44 -14.56
N ALA A 168 24.68 -1.63 -14.42
CA ALA A 168 24.18 -2.85 -15.05
C ALA A 168 22.78 -3.24 -14.56
N ILE A 169 22.45 -2.99 -13.29
CA ILE A 169 21.10 -3.19 -12.76
C ILE A 169 20.16 -2.03 -13.12
N GLY A 170 20.62 -0.96 -13.77
CA GLY A 170 19.78 0.10 -14.34
C GLY A 170 19.63 1.37 -13.48
N ALA A 171 20.49 1.59 -12.48
CA ALA A 171 20.36 2.74 -11.57
C ALA A 171 20.42 4.09 -12.28
N LYS A 172 21.29 4.22 -13.29
CA LYS A 172 21.45 5.46 -14.06
C LYS A 172 20.20 5.78 -14.90
N ASP A 173 19.55 4.76 -15.44
CA ASP A 173 18.33 4.91 -16.22
C ASP A 173 17.16 5.29 -15.32
N LEU A 174 16.99 4.58 -14.19
CA LEU A 174 15.97 4.88 -13.18
C LEU A 174 16.07 6.33 -12.67
N VAL A 175 17.28 6.77 -12.30
CA VAL A 175 17.54 8.12 -11.78
C VAL A 175 17.09 9.21 -12.75
N ARG A 176 17.22 8.95 -14.06
CA ARG A 176 16.83 9.86 -15.15
C ARG A 176 15.36 9.73 -15.56
N GLY A 177 14.60 8.84 -14.93
CA GLY A 177 13.23 8.52 -15.33
C GLY A 177 13.14 7.79 -16.68
N VAL A 178 14.21 7.13 -17.11
CA VAL A 178 14.27 6.37 -18.36
C VAL A 178 14.01 4.90 -18.06
N VAL A 179 13.17 4.25 -18.87
CA VAL A 179 12.96 2.81 -18.80
C VAL A 179 14.18 2.11 -19.39
N PRO A 180 14.85 1.20 -18.66
CA PRO A 180 15.98 0.45 -19.20
C PRO A 180 15.59 -0.33 -20.48
N PRO A 181 16.51 -0.46 -21.45
CA PRO A 181 16.20 -1.08 -22.75
C PRO A 181 15.97 -2.59 -22.69
N ASP A 182 16.49 -3.25 -21.66
CA ASP A 182 16.24 -4.64 -21.33
C ASP A 182 15.81 -4.74 -19.86
N HIS A 183 15.47 -5.95 -19.47
CA HIS A 183 14.79 -6.20 -18.23
C HIS A 183 15.68 -6.79 -17.12
N GLY A 184 16.93 -7.14 -17.43
CA GLY A 184 17.81 -7.91 -16.57
C GLY A 184 18.63 -8.98 -17.30
N GLU A 185 19.53 -9.62 -16.56
CA GLU A 185 20.29 -10.79 -17.01
C GLU A 185 19.58 -12.07 -16.55
N PRO A 186 19.08 -12.91 -17.47
CA PRO A 186 18.37 -14.14 -17.12
C PRO A 186 19.20 -15.08 -16.24
N GLY A 187 18.60 -15.54 -15.15
CA GLY A 187 19.21 -16.37 -14.12
C GLY A 187 20.02 -15.57 -13.09
N ARG A 188 20.11 -14.24 -13.20
CA ARG A 188 21.03 -13.47 -12.36
C ARG A 188 20.46 -12.17 -11.80
N THR A 189 19.87 -11.32 -12.63
CA THR A 189 19.39 -10.01 -12.17
C THR A 189 18.10 -9.61 -12.88
N ALA A 190 17.23 -8.92 -12.15
CA ALA A 190 16.19 -8.09 -12.71
C ALA A 190 16.55 -6.62 -12.47
N LYS A 191 16.56 -5.83 -13.55
CA LYS A 191 16.89 -4.40 -13.49
C LYS A 191 15.89 -3.61 -12.64
N LEU A 192 16.32 -2.46 -12.14
CA LEU A 192 15.45 -1.53 -11.41
C LEU A 192 14.26 -1.14 -12.28
N ARG A 193 13.07 -1.27 -11.70
CA ARG A 193 11.81 -0.85 -12.31
C ARG A 193 11.08 0.08 -11.39
N ARG A 194 10.46 1.08 -11.97
CA ARG A 194 9.59 2.02 -11.29
C ARG A 194 8.14 1.70 -11.62
N LEU A 195 7.31 1.53 -10.61
CA LEU A 195 5.89 1.24 -10.76
C LEU A 195 5.06 2.30 -10.04
N LYS A 196 3.95 2.71 -10.65
CA LYS A 196 3.07 3.75 -10.08
C LYS A 196 1.63 3.29 -9.91
N SER A 197 1.26 2.14 -10.46
CA SER A 197 -0.13 1.67 -10.45
C SER A 197 -0.25 0.16 -10.26
N PHE A 198 -1.41 -0.27 -9.74
CA PHE A 198 -1.72 -1.69 -9.54
C PHE A 198 -1.69 -2.52 -10.83
N GLY A 199 -2.03 -1.90 -11.96
CA GLY A 199 -2.10 -2.59 -13.26
C GLY A 199 -0.74 -3.12 -13.74
N GLU A 200 0.36 -2.56 -13.22
CA GLU A 200 1.73 -2.92 -13.62
C GLU A 200 2.32 -4.06 -12.76
N ILE A 201 1.70 -4.37 -11.61
CA ILE A 201 2.31 -5.21 -10.57
C ILE A 201 2.45 -6.67 -11.01
N ASP A 202 1.38 -7.29 -11.53
CA ASP A 202 1.42 -8.73 -11.87
C ASP A 202 2.41 -9.01 -13.00
N ASP A 203 2.46 -8.14 -14.02
CA ASP A 203 3.40 -8.26 -15.12
C ASP A 203 4.84 -8.09 -14.64
N ALA A 204 5.14 -7.06 -13.84
CA ALA A 204 6.47 -6.87 -13.29
C ALA A 204 6.89 -8.05 -12.40
N ALA A 205 6.01 -8.52 -11.53
CA ALA A 205 6.30 -9.63 -10.62
C ALA A 205 6.53 -10.94 -11.36
N ARG A 206 5.68 -11.25 -12.36
CA ARG A 206 5.86 -12.41 -13.24
C ARG A 206 7.19 -12.33 -13.97
N GLU A 207 7.53 -11.18 -14.52
CA GLU A 207 8.75 -11.06 -15.29
C GLU A 207 10.01 -11.16 -14.42
N ILE A 208 10.02 -10.50 -13.27
CA ILE A 208 11.12 -10.56 -12.29
C ILE A 208 11.34 -12.01 -11.83
N SER A 209 10.27 -12.72 -11.46
CA SER A 209 10.40 -14.09 -10.97
C SER A 209 10.89 -15.06 -12.04
N HIS A 210 10.40 -14.95 -13.28
CA HIS A 210 10.87 -15.76 -14.41
C HIS A 210 12.30 -15.41 -14.86
N LEU A 211 12.73 -14.15 -14.72
CA LEU A 211 14.10 -13.75 -15.00
C LEU A 211 15.06 -14.36 -13.98
N LEU A 212 14.73 -14.36 -12.70
CA LEU A 212 15.60 -14.89 -11.64
C LEU A 212 15.62 -16.41 -11.58
N VAL A 213 14.44 -17.02 -11.72
CA VAL A 213 14.24 -18.46 -11.53
C VAL A 213 13.73 -19.06 -12.84
N ARG A 214 14.65 -19.70 -13.56
CA ARG A 214 14.42 -20.20 -14.92
C ARG A 214 14.05 -21.68 -14.98
N ASN A 215 14.52 -22.46 -14.02
CA ASN A 215 14.29 -23.90 -14.00
C ASN A 215 12.84 -24.18 -13.55
N GLU A 216 12.15 -25.08 -14.25
CA GLU A 216 10.81 -25.51 -13.85
C GLU A 216 10.85 -26.36 -12.57
N GLU A 217 11.98 -27.00 -12.25
CA GLU A 217 12.18 -27.69 -10.96
C GLU A 217 12.17 -26.70 -9.78
N GLU A 218 12.51 -25.43 -10.02
CA GLU A 218 12.47 -24.35 -9.02
C GLU A 218 11.14 -23.58 -9.04
N ARG A 219 10.06 -24.18 -9.56
CA ARG A 219 8.76 -23.51 -9.71
C ARG A 219 8.26 -22.90 -8.40
N ASP A 220 8.45 -23.57 -7.27
CA ASP A 220 7.94 -23.09 -5.98
C ASP A 220 8.75 -21.90 -5.44
N THR A 221 10.07 -21.89 -5.68
CA THR A 221 10.92 -20.70 -5.48
C THR A 221 10.44 -19.53 -6.34
N ARG A 222 10.14 -19.78 -7.63
CA ARG A 222 9.62 -18.76 -8.56
C ARG A 222 8.28 -18.18 -8.08
N LEU A 223 7.36 -19.03 -7.60
CA LEU A 223 6.08 -18.59 -7.05
C LEU A 223 6.26 -17.76 -5.78
N THR A 224 7.18 -18.17 -4.90
CA THR A 224 7.53 -17.43 -3.68
C THR A 224 8.05 -16.03 -4.02
N VAL A 225 9.01 -15.93 -4.95
CA VAL A 225 9.53 -14.63 -5.43
C VAL A 225 8.41 -13.78 -6.04
N LYS A 226 7.54 -14.37 -6.87
CA LYS A 226 6.39 -13.66 -7.46
C LYS A 226 5.49 -13.08 -6.37
N TYR A 227 5.14 -13.90 -5.36
CA TYR A 227 4.29 -13.47 -4.25
C TYR A 227 4.91 -12.29 -3.50
N VAL A 228 6.17 -12.40 -3.09
CA VAL A 228 6.90 -11.34 -2.38
C VAL A 228 6.89 -10.04 -3.18
N VAL A 229 7.21 -10.08 -4.48
CA VAL A 229 7.23 -8.90 -5.33
C VAL A 229 5.83 -8.26 -5.44
N VAL A 230 4.78 -9.07 -5.62
CA VAL A 230 3.39 -8.57 -5.68
C VAL A 230 3.02 -7.84 -4.39
N GLU A 231 3.24 -8.46 -3.24
CA GLU A 231 2.83 -7.91 -1.94
C GLU A 231 3.62 -6.66 -1.57
N LEU A 232 4.94 -6.64 -1.80
CA LEU A 232 5.74 -5.45 -1.53
C LEU A 232 5.35 -4.27 -2.44
N LEU A 233 5.13 -4.51 -3.73
CA LEU A 233 4.70 -3.45 -4.65
C LEU A 233 3.28 -2.96 -4.32
N ARG A 234 2.35 -3.86 -3.95
CA ARG A 234 1.01 -3.46 -3.47
C ARG A 234 1.11 -2.53 -2.28
N ASN A 235 1.94 -2.87 -1.29
CA ASN A 235 2.14 -2.03 -0.10
C ASN A 235 2.61 -0.62 -0.49
N VAL A 236 3.57 -0.51 -1.41
CA VAL A 236 4.03 0.79 -1.89
C VAL A 236 2.91 1.58 -2.55
N ILE A 237 2.20 0.99 -3.52
CA ILE A 237 1.13 1.69 -4.26
C ILE A 237 -0.04 2.07 -3.34
N GLN A 238 -0.31 1.28 -2.29
CA GLN A 238 -1.39 1.53 -1.33
C GLN A 238 -1.05 2.59 -0.29
N HIS A 239 0.18 2.59 0.22
CA HIS A 239 0.51 3.26 1.49
C HIS A 239 1.60 4.31 1.40
N SER A 240 2.48 4.27 0.40
CA SER A 240 3.64 5.16 0.38
C SER A 240 3.26 6.64 0.22
N ASN A 241 2.18 6.95 -0.51
CA ASN A 241 1.91 8.30 -1.02
C ASN A 241 3.09 8.91 -1.80
N ASP A 242 3.98 8.09 -2.34
CA ASP A 242 5.06 8.54 -3.21
C ASP A 242 4.50 8.79 -4.63
N GLU A 243 4.46 10.05 -5.08
CA GLU A 243 4.02 10.42 -6.44
C GLU A 243 4.92 9.83 -7.54
N LEU A 244 6.15 9.49 -7.17
CA LEU A 244 7.09 8.82 -8.04
C LEU A 244 6.92 7.29 -8.00
N GLY A 245 6.13 6.74 -7.08
CA GLY A 245 5.84 5.31 -6.97
C GLY A 245 7.01 4.48 -6.44
N GLY A 246 6.85 3.16 -6.46
CA GLY A 246 7.83 2.20 -5.93
C GLY A 246 8.91 1.84 -6.93
N VAL A 247 10.07 1.48 -6.39
CA VAL A 247 11.22 0.95 -7.13
C VAL A 247 11.46 -0.47 -6.67
N VAL A 248 11.56 -1.42 -7.61
CA VAL A 248 11.90 -2.82 -7.34
C VAL A 248 13.11 -3.24 -8.13
N ALA A 249 13.98 -4.03 -7.53
CA ALA A 249 14.98 -4.82 -8.24
C ALA A 249 15.20 -6.15 -7.51
N ALA A 250 15.84 -7.07 -8.19
CA ALA A 250 16.14 -8.36 -7.59
C ALA A 250 17.36 -9.02 -8.24
N GLN A 251 18.01 -9.88 -7.48
CA GLN A 251 19.26 -10.52 -7.87
C GLN A 251 19.35 -11.94 -7.30
N ARG A 252 19.96 -12.84 -8.06
CA ARG A 252 20.48 -14.12 -7.59
C ARG A 252 21.96 -13.99 -7.25
N MET A 253 22.34 -14.47 -6.07
CA MET A 253 23.65 -14.32 -5.45
C MET A 253 24.34 -15.69 -5.35
N ASP A 254 24.78 -16.23 -6.49
CA ASP A 254 25.38 -17.57 -6.60
C ASP A 254 26.77 -17.70 -5.96
N HIS A 255 27.40 -16.58 -5.60
CA HIS A 255 28.74 -16.58 -4.98
C HIS A 255 28.69 -16.67 -3.45
N GLN A 256 27.50 -16.84 -2.86
CA GLN A 256 27.30 -17.15 -1.46
C GLN A 256 27.06 -18.66 -1.30
N ASP A 257 27.44 -19.20 -0.15
CA ASP A 257 27.11 -20.58 0.24
C ASP A 257 26.31 -20.55 1.55
N PRO A 258 25.01 -20.90 1.52
CA PRO A 258 24.23 -21.25 0.33
C PRO A 258 23.97 -20.03 -0.58
N SER A 259 23.76 -20.28 -1.87
CA SER A 259 23.33 -19.23 -2.81
C SER A 259 21.95 -18.69 -2.39
N SER A 260 21.66 -17.43 -2.72
CA SER A 260 20.41 -16.77 -2.29
C SER A 260 19.79 -15.91 -3.39
N LEU A 261 18.49 -15.68 -3.27
CA LEU A 261 17.72 -14.73 -4.08
C LEU A 261 17.37 -13.53 -3.21
N GLN A 262 17.74 -12.34 -3.66
CA GLN A 262 17.44 -11.07 -3.00
C GLN A 262 16.42 -10.29 -3.82
N VAL A 263 15.32 -9.89 -3.18
CA VAL A 263 14.32 -8.96 -3.72
C VAL A 263 14.32 -7.71 -2.85
N ALA A 264 14.36 -6.53 -3.45
CA ALA A 264 14.26 -5.28 -2.72
C ALA A 264 13.26 -4.33 -3.37
N VAL A 265 12.45 -3.70 -2.53
CA VAL A 265 11.47 -2.69 -2.91
C VAL A 265 11.65 -1.46 -2.03
N ALA A 266 11.65 -0.27 -2.63
CA ALA A 266 11.66 0.98 -1.89
C ALA A 266 10.77 2.05 -2.50
N ASP A 267 10.34 2.98 -1.65
CA ASP A 267 9.68 4.24 -2.01
C ASP A 267 10.29 5.40 -1.22
N ALA A 268 10.07 6.64 -1.66
CA ALA A 268 10.43 7.85 -0.89
C ALA A 268 9.18 8.51 -0.27
N GLY A 269 8.25 7.66 0.20
CA GLY A 269 6.94 8.04 0.68
C GLY A 269 6.90 8.42 2.15
N VAL A 270 5.71 8.34 2.75
CA VAL A 270 5.45 8.76 4.14
C VAL A 270 6.07 7.83 5.18
N GLY A 271 6.35 6.58 4.84
CA GLY A 271 6.83 5.56 5.78
C GLY A 271 5.73 4.77 6.48
N ILE A 272 6.11 3.69 7.13
CA ILE A 272 5.20 2.70 7.74
C ILE A 272 4.43 3.29 8.93
N PHE A 273 5.08 4.05 9.81
CA PHE A 273 4.43 4.64 10.99
C PHE A 273 3.32 5.62 10.58
N GLU A 274 3.65 6.58 9.72
CA GLU A 274 2.74 7.58 9.18
C GLU A 274 1.57 6.94 8.41
N ALA A 275 1.83 5.87 7.66
CA ALA A 275 0.78 5.16 6.93
C ALA A 275 -0.22 4.42 7.83
N MET A 276 0.14 4.12 9.09
CA MET A 276 -0.68 3.33 10.02
C MET A 276 -1.29 4.15 11.16
N ILE A 277 -0.70 5.28 11.55
CA ILE A 277 -1.06 6.02 12.76
C ILE A 277 -2.53 6.50 12.76
N GLU A 278 -3.10 6.80 11.59
CA GLU A 278 -4.51 7.21 11.46
C GLU A 278 -5.47 6.09 11.92
N LYS A 279 -5.13 4.83 11.64
CA LYS A 279 -5.95 3.65 11.96
C LYS A 279 -5.57 2.99 13.27
N HIS A 280 -4.31 3.14 13.67
CA HIS A 280 -3.76 2.59 14.90
C HIS A 280 -3.19 3.71 15.76
N PRO A 281 -4.05 4.60 16.30
CA PRO A 281 -3.61 5.77 17.08
C PRO A 281 -2.93 5.39 18.41
N THR A 282 -2.95 4.11 18.78
CA THR A 282 -2.23 3.57 19.94
C THR A 282 -0.77 3.26 19.66
N LEU A 283 -0.31 3.31 18.40
CA LEU A 283 1.10 3.19 18.06
C LEU A 283 1.89 4.34 18.69
N ARG A 284 2.97 4.01 19.40
CA ARG A 284 3.75 4.99 20.16
C ARG A 284 4.94 5.52 19.38
N ASP A 285 5.58 4.65 18.60
CA ASP A 285 6.81 4.98 17.88
C ASP A 285 6.99 4.12 16.61
N HIS A 286 8.00 4.49 15.84
CA HIS A 286 8.34 3.83 14.57
C HIS A 286 8.77 2.37 14.76
N GLY A 287 9.43 2.04 15.87
CA GLY A 287 9.85 0.67 16.16
C GLY A 287 8.65 -0.24 16.40
N GLU A 288 7.71 0.21 17.23
CA GLU A 288 6.45 -0.48 17.47
C GLU A 288 5.65 -0.64 16.16
N ALA A 289 5.63 0.38 15.29
CA ALA A 289 4.99 0.24 13.99
C ALA A 289 5.62 -0.87 13.12
N LEU A 290 6.95 -0.99 13.07
CA LEU A 290 7.61 -2.08 12.33
C LEU A 290 7.25 -3.45 12.91
N GLU A 291 7.31 -3.61 14.24
CA GLU A 291 6.95 -4.87 14.90
C GLU A 291 5.49 -5.25 14.62
N LYS A 292 4.59 -4.27 14.72
CA LYS A 292 3.16 -4.47 14.48
C LYS A 292 2.84 -4.73 13.02
N ALA A 293 3.55 -4.13 12.07
CA ALA A 293 3.35 -4.38 10.64
C ALA A 293 3.59 -5.85 10.24
N LEU A 294 4.38 -6.58 11.04
CA LEU A 294 4.60 -8.02 10.88
C LEU A 294 3.53 -8.89 11.56
N GLN A 295 2.49 -8.30 12.18
CA GLN A 295 1.37 -9.04 12.76
C GLN A 295 0.23 -9.20 11.75
N PRO A 296 -0.53 -10.31 11.79
CA PRO A 296 -1.63 -10.51 10.88
C PRO A 296 -2.68 -9.41 11.08
N HIS A 297 -3.20 -8.89 9.96
CA HIS A 297 -4.27 -7.88 9.90
C HIS A 297 -3.91 -6.47 10.38
N PHE A 298 -2.66 -6.21 10.75
CA PHE A 298 -2.28 -4.91 11.29
C PHE A 298 -2.06 -3.84 10.21
N SER A 299 -1.56 -4.21 9.02
CA SER A 299 -1.28 -3.26 7.93
C SER A 299 -2.49 -3.03 6.97
N GLY A 300 -3.69 -3.45 7.37
CA GLY A 300 -4.88 -3.46 6.51
C GLY A 300 -5.36 -2.07 6.03
N THR A 301 -5.67 -1.95 4.73
CA THR A 301 -6.26 -0.72 4.17
C THR A 301 -7.75 -0.55 4.48
N PHE A 302 -8.43 -1.57 4.97
CA PHE A 302 -9.86 -1.53 5.26
C PHE A 302 -10.12 -1.63 6.75
N GLU A 303 -11.06 -0.81 7.23
CA GLU A 303 -11.90 -1.13 8.38
C GLU A 303 -12.41 -2.58 8.19
N GLU A 304 -12.28 -3.47 9.20
CA GLU A 304 -12.61 -4.90 9.07
C GLU A 304 -13.94 -5.09 8.31
N GLY A 305 -13.96 -5.83 7.19
CA GLY A 305 -15.21 -6.13 6.46
C GLY A 305 -15.49 -5.31 5.18
N LEU A 306 -14.47 -4.77 4.51
CA LEU A 306 -14.61 -4.12 3.19
C LEU A 306 -13.59 -4.55 2.11
N SER A 307 -13.17 -5.82 1.99
CA SER A 307 -12.89 -6.37 0.64
C SER A 307 -13.11 -7.90 0.52
N GLY A 308 -13.93 -8.30 -0.47
CA GLY A 308 -14.30 -9.69 -0.80
C GLY A 308 -13.19 -10.59 -1.36
N SER A 309 -11.99 -10.52 -0.81
CA SER A 309 -10.95 -11.53 -1.00
C SER A 309 -9.92 -11.43 0.13
N MET A 310 -9.48 -12.58 0.66
CA MET A 310 -8.36 -12.72 1.62
C MET A 310 -7.06 -11.96 1.22
N GLN A 311 -6.99 -11.43 -0.01
CA GLN A 311 -5.84 -10.76 -0.61
C GLN A 311 -5.63 -9.30 -0.15
N ASN A 312 -6.54 -8.65 0.59
CA ASN A 312 -6.33 -7.25 1.04
C ASN A 312 -6.46 -7.03 2.56
N ALA A 313 -6.29 -8.09 3.35
CA ALA A 313 -6.57 -8.09 4.79
C ALA A 313 -5.39 -7.70 5.68
N GLY A 314 -4.37 -6.98 5.20
CA GLY A 314 -3.19 -6.64 6.02
C GLY A 314 -2.32 -7.84 6.40
N LEU A 315 -2.22 -8.82 5.50
CA LEU A 315 -1.49 -10.08 5.69
C LEU A 315 -0.14 -10.12 4.94
N GLY A 316 0.10 -9.25 3.96
CA GLY A 316 1.26 -9.36 3.05
C GLY A 316 2.61 -9.38 3.78
N LEU A 317 2.88 -8.38 4.64
CA LEU A 317 4.14 -8.35 5.41
C LEU A 317 4.26 -9.48 6.43
N PHE A 318 3.14 -9.91 7.03
CA PHE A 318 3.14 -11.11 7.88
C PHE A 318 3.57 -12.33 7.07
N PHE A 319 2.99 -12.56 5.88
CA PHE A 319 3.36 -13.67 5.01
C PHE A 319 4.82 -13.63 4.62
N ILE A 320 5.34 -12.48 4.18
CA ILE A 320 6.75 -12.33 3.80
C ILE A 320 7.67 -12.63 4.99
N SER A 321 7.31 -12.17 6.20
CA SER A 321 8.10 -12.45 7.40
C SER A 321 8.09 -13.92 7.80
N GLU A 322 6.95 -14.60 7.65
CA GLU A 322 6.87 -16.04 7.94
C GLU A 322 7.52 -16.88 6.85
N MET A 323 7.50 -16.45 5.58
CA MET A 323 8.31 -17.04 4.52
C MET A 323 9.79 -16.97 4.89
N ALA A 324 10.30 -15.80 5.27
CA ALA A 324 11.70 -15.66 5.69
C ALA A 324 12.05 -16.62 6.83
N LYS A 325 11.19 -16.75 7.85
CA LYS A 325 11.39 -17.68 8.97
C LYS A 325 11.44 -19.14 8.53
N LEU A 326 10.46 -19.56 7.72
CA LEU A 326 10.29 -20.95 7.31
C LEU A 326 11.35 -21.42 6.30
N THR A 327 11.97 -20.49 5.58
CA THR A 327 12.93 -20.81 4.52
C THR A 327 14.39 -20.54 4.91
N GLY A 328 14.69 -20.19 6.17
CA GLY A 328 16.05 -19.82 6.57
C GLY A 328 16.53 -18.49 5.95
N GLY A 329 15.60 -17.60 5.60
CA GLY A 329 15.86 -16.34 4.92
C GLY A 329 16.09 -15.13 5.83
N ARG A 330 16.23 -13.97 5.19
CA ARG A 330 16.37 -12.67 5.86
C ARG A 330 15.31 -11.68 5.38
N LEU A 331 14.89 -10.79 6.27
CA LEU A 331 13.97 -9.72 5.95
C LEU A 331 14.39 -8.43 6.67
N LEU A 332 14.76 -7.41 5.91
CA LEU A 332 14.99 -6.04 6.39
C LEU A 332 13.74 -5.21 6.15
N LEU A 333 13.22 -4.58 7.19
CA LEU A 333 12.27 -3.47 7.11
C LEU A 333 12.96 -2.22 7.63
N ALA A 334 13.18 -1.23 6.77
CA ALA A 334 13.68 0.08 7.16
C ALA A 334 12.68 1.14 6.73
N SER A 335 12.26 2.00 7.66
CA SER A 335 11.34 3.10 7.41
C SER A 335 11.80 4.29 8.24
N HIS A 336 11.15 5.45 8.13
CA HIS A 336 11.43 6.58 9.01
C HIS A 336 11.62 6.14 10.48
N GLY A 337 12.68 6.64 11.12
CA GLY A 337 12.92 6.47 12.55
C GLY A 337 13.23 5.06 13.08
N ALA A 338 13.12 3.98 12.29
CA ALA A 338 13.42 2.63 12.75
C ALA A 338 13.79 1.66 11.63
N SER A 339 14.60 0.66 11.98
CA SER A 339 14.96 -0.45 11.09
C SER A 339 14.98 -1.76 11.87
N LEU A 340 14.40 -2.80 11.31
CA LEU A 340 14.27 -4.14 11.86
C LEU A 340 14.87 -5.14 10.88
N LEU A 341 15.83 -5.94 11.34
CA LEU A 341 16.36 -7.08 10.60
C LEU A 341 15.86 -8.37 11.25
N LEU A 342 15.18 -9.19 10.46
CA LEU A 342 14.82 -10.56 10.78
C LEU A 342 15.79 -11.50 10.08
N THR A 343 16.40 -12.41 10.85
CA THR A 343 17.27 -13.47 10.34
C THR A 343 16.77 -14.80 10.88
N ALA A 344 16.43 -15.72 9.98
CA ALA A 344 16.08 -17.07 10.35
C ALA A 344 17.34 -17.92 10.54
N ASP A 345 17.29 -18.89 11.46
CA ASP A 345 18.35 -19.87 11.64
C ASP A 345 18.07 -21.08 10.73
N PRO A 346 18.91 -21.32 9.68
CA PRO A 346 18.68 -22.42 8.76
C PRO A 346 18.79 -23.81 9.42
N ASP A 347 19.49 -23.93 10.55
CA ASP A 347 19.79 -25.22 11.20
C ASP A 347 18.89 -25.51 12.41
N ALA A 348 18.09 -24.54 12.86
CA ALA A 348 17.34 -24.63 14.12
C ALA A 348 15.81 -24.54 13.96
N GLY A 349 15.28 -24.85 12.77
CA GLY A 349 13.86 -24.93 12.51
C GLY A 349 13.16 -23.56 12.59
N ASP A 350 12.18 -23.41 13.48
CA ASP A 350 11.40 -22.16 13.65
C ASP A 350 12.15 -21.02 14.37
N ASN A 351 13.42 -21.24 14.73
CA ASN A 351 14.23 -20.24 15.40
C ASN A 351 14.57 -19.09 14.45
N HIS A 352 14.38 -17.87 14.95
CA HIS A 352 14.66 -16.64 14.23
C HIS A 352 15.03 -15.54 15.22
N GLU A 353 15.91 -14.64 14.79
CA GLU A 353 16.23 -13.41 15.50
C GLU A 353 15.50 -12.24 14.84
N MET A 354 14.85 -11.40 15.63
CA MET A 354 14.36 -10.10 15.21
C MET A 354 15.12 -9.03 15.99
N LYS A 355 15.88 -8.20 15.27
CA LYS A 355 16.78 -7.21 15.85
C LYS A 355 16.50 -5.82 15.29
N PHE A 356 16.15 -4.90 16.19
CA PHE A 356 16.17 -3.48 15.86
C PHE A 356 17.62 -3.01 15.69
N LEU A 357 17.91 -2.37 14.57
CA LEU A 357 19.23 -1.83 14.30
C LEU A 357 19.50 -0.61 15.17
N LYS A 358 20.76 -0.42 15.54
CA LYS A 358 21.20 0.68 16.39
C LYS A 358 22.07 1.67 15.61
N PRO A 359 22.11 2.96 16.00
CA PRO A 359 21.38 3.57 17.12
C PRO A 359 19.87 3.67 16.87
N ASP A 360 19.09 3.91 17.93
CA ASP A 360 17.65 4.19 17.78
C ASP A 360 17.44 5.43 16.90
N GLY A 361 16.37 5.45 16.11
CA GLY A 361 16.17 6.48 15.08
C GLY A 361 16.77 6.14 13.72
N LEU A 362 17.55 5.04 13.62
CA LEU A 362 18.12 4.59 12.36
C LEU A 362 17.04 4.07 11.41
N GLY A 363 16.83 4.76 10.30
CA GLY A 363 15.74 4.49 9.38
C GLY A 363 16.12 4.67 7.91
N TYR A 364 15.09 4.62 7.06
CA TYR A 364 15.19 4.98 5.65
C TYR A 364 14.15 6.08 5.35
N PRO A 365 14.49 7.13 4.56
CA PRO A 365 13.59 8.24 4.27
C PRO A 365 12.53 7.85 3.24
N GLY A 366 11.53 7.10 3.72
CA GLY A 366 10.50 6.40 2.96
C GLY A 366 10.28 5.03 3.56
N THR A 367 10.01 4.03 2.72
CA THR A 367 10.04 2.62 3.12
C THR A 367 11.00 1.84 2.23
N LEU A 368 11.83 0.99 2.82
CA LEU A 368 12.72 0.05 2.17
C LEU A 368 12.49 -1.34 2.77
N VAL A 369 12.17 -2.30 1.92
CA VAL A 369 12.06 -3.71 2.30
C VAL A 369 13.01 -4.53 1.44
N ALA A 370 13.85 -5.33 2.07
CA ALA A 370 14.70 -6.31 1.38
C ALA A 370 14.42 -7.70 1.94
N PHE A 371 14.15 -8.64 1.05
CA PHE A 371 13.85 -10.03 1.36
C PHE A 371 14.89 -10.93 0.69
N GLU A 372 15.46 -11.85 1.46
CA GLU A 372 16.37 -12.86 0.95
C GLU A 372 15.87 -14.26 1.24
N LEU A 373 15.94 -15.10 0.21
CA LEU A 373 15.53 -16.49 0.21
C LEU A 373 16.74 -17.35 -0.18
N PRO A 374 17.20 -18.27 0.67
CA PRO A 374 18.19 -19.25 0.25
C PRO A 374 17.65 -20.07 -0.92
N HIS A 375 18.50 -20.34 -1.90
CA HIS A 375 18.16 -21.16 -3.04
C HIS A 375 17.76 -22.57 -2.57
N ASP A 376 16.78 -23.19 -3.27
CA ASP A 376 16.23 -24.51 -2.96
C ASP A 376 15.62 -24.70 -1.56
N SER A 377 15.39 -23.61 -0.81
CA SER A 377 14.76 -23.68 0.52
C SER A 377 13.24 -23.89 0.48
N VAL A 378 12.60 -23.70 -0.68
CA VAL A 378 11.16 -23.89 -0.85
C VAL A 378 10.89 -25.21 -1.54
N ALA A 379 10.54 -26.23 -0.74
CA ALA A 379 10.21 -27.55 -1.26
C ALA A 379 8.81 -27.64 -1.88
N ASN A 380 7.83 -26.97 -1.28
CA ASN A 380 6.45 -26.91 -1.75
C ASN A 380 5.82 -25.56 -1.38
N TYR A 381 5.44 -24.78 -2.40
CA TYR A 381 4.84 -23.46 -2.20
C TYR A 381 3.46 -23.53 -1.52
N ASP A 382 2.63 -24.49 -1.89
CA ASP A 382 1.26 -24.60 -1.36
C ASP A 382 1.27 -24.98 0.13
N ASP A 383 2.18 -25.89 0.53
CA ASP A 383 2.37 -26.26 1.94
C ASP A 383 2.93 -25.10 2.78
N LEU A 384 3.86 -24.32 2.20
CA LEU A 384 4.38 -23.10 2.81
C LEU A 384 3.24 -22.10 3.08
N ILE A 385 2.43 -21.81 2.07
CA ILE A 385 1.28 -20.90 2.19
C ILE A 385 0.26 -21.42 3.20
N HIS A 386 -0.06 -22.72 3.18
CA HIS A 386 -1.01 -23.32 4.12
C HIS A 386 -0.51 -23.22 5.58
N THR A 387 0.78 -23.44 5.80
CA THR A 387 1.42 -23.32 7.12
C THR A 387 1.33 -21.88 7.64
N ILE A 388 1.65 -20.89 6.79
CA ILE A 388 1.56 -19.47 7.14
C ILE A 388 0.11 -19.08 7.43
N GLN A 389 -0.87 -19.58 6.67
CA GLN A 389 -2.29 -19.35 6.93
C GLN A 389 -2.76 -19.95 8.26
N ALA A 390 -2.25 -21.13 8.65
CA ALA A 390 -2.52 -21.69 9.98
C ALA A 390 -1.98 -20.78 11.09
N ARG A 391 -0.74 -20.30 10.97
CA ARG A 391 -0.14 -19.35 11.93
C ARG A 391 -0.89 -18.03 11.99
N ALA A 392 -1.35 -17.50 10.85
CA ALA A 392 -2.18 -16.30 10.82
C ALA A 392 -3.46 -16.50 11.64
N ARG A 393 -4.17 -17.63 11.44
CA ARG A 393 -5.40 -17.95 12.19
C ARG A 393 -5.17 -18.09 13.70
N GLU A 394 -4.06 -18.69 14.11
CA GLU A 394 -3.70 -18.85 15.53
C GLU A 394 -3.34 -17.52 16.20
N ARG A 395 -2.63 -16.64 15.48
CA ARG A 395 -2.13 -15.36 16.00
C ARG A 395 -3.10 -14.20 15.83
N THR A 396 -4.15 -14.37 15.01
CA THR A 396 -5.23 -13.39 14.90
C THR A 396 -5.97 -13.33 16.24
N PRO A 397 -5.98 -12.18 16.94
CA PRO A 397 -6.64 -12.07 18.22
C PRO A 397 -8.12 -12.47 18.07
N ARG A 398 -8.62 -13.33 18.99
CA ARG A 398 -10.06 -13.73 19.06
C ARG A 398 -11.06 -12.56 19.20
N ARG A 399 -10.58 -11.31 19.20
CA ARG A 399 -11.37 -10.06 19.25
C ARG A 399 -11.81 -9.52 17.88
N ALA A 400 -11.40 -10.15 16.77
CA ALA A 400 -11.90 -9.85 15.42
C ALA A 400 -13.10 -10.74 14.99
N GLN A 401 -13.86 -11.27 15.96
CA GLN A 401 -15.18 -11.87 15.73
C GLN A 401 -16.20 -11.17 16.62
N HIS A 402 -16.44 -9.89 16.38
CA HIS A 402 -17.65 -9.27 16.93
C HIS A 402 -18.83 -9.81 16.11
N HIS A 403 -19.50 -10.83 16.65
CA HIS A 403 -20.83 -11.21 16.18
C HIS A 403 -21.78 -10.05 16.51
N TRP A 404 -22.16 -9.30 15.48
CA TRP A 404 -23.14 -8.23 15.60
C TRP A 404 -24.57 -8.79 15.58
N ILE A 405 -24.70 -10.11 15.40
CA ILE A 405 -25.93 -10.86 15.64
C ILE A 405 -25.95 -11.46 17.04
N ARG A 406 -27.04 -11.24 17.77
CA ARG A 406 -27.32 -11.88 19.06
C ARG A 406 -28.57 -12.72 18.99
N TYR A 407 -28.45 -14.02 19.26
CA TYR A 407 -29.59 -14.92 19.33
C TYR A 407 -30.25 -14.90 20.71
N GLY A 408 -31.58 -14.86 20.75
CA GLY A 408 -32.35 -15.03 21.99
C GLY A 408 -32.76 -13.72 22.67
N ARG A 409 -32.20 -13.39 23.84
CA ARG A 409 -32.72 -12.27 24.66
C ARG A 409 -32.44 -10.91 24.00
N SER A 410 -33.53 -10.19 23.72
CA SER A 410 -33.56 -8.81 23.22
C SER A 410 -33.69 -7.79 24.38
N PRO A 411 -33.21 -6.54 24.23
CA PRO A 411 -33.57 -5.44 25.14
C PRO A 411 -35.09 -5.27 25.21
N ALA A 412 -35.63 -5.03 26.40
CA ALA A 412 -37.09 -4.97 26.64
C ALA A 412 -37.80 -3.81 25.89
N ASN A 413 -37.05 -2.79 25.48
CA ASN A 413 -37.53 -1.63 24.75
C ASN A 413 -37.24 -1.68 23.23
N ALA A 414 -36.69 -2.79 22.73
CA ALA A 414 -36.36 -2.92 21.31
C ALA A 414 -37.61 -3.28 20.50
N LYS A 415 -37.77 -2.64 19.33
CA LYS A 415 -38.90 -2.91 18.45
C LYS A 415 -38.64 -4.22 17.69
N ALA A 416 -39.52 -5.19 17.88
CA ALA A 416 -39.50 -6.46 17.15
C ALA A 416 -40.19 -6.36 15.80
N PHE A 417 -39.53 -6.89 14.78
CA PHE A 417 -40.04 -7.05 13.44
C PHE A 417 -40.24 -8.52 13.16
N VAL A 418 -41.50 -8.92 12.99
CA VAL A 418 -41.81 -10.28 12.54
C VAL A 418 -41.42 -10.39 11.07
N VAL A 419 -40.48 -11.29 10.79
CA VAL A 419 -40.04 -11.63 9.44
C VAL A 419 -41.10 -12.55 8.85
N HIS A 420 -42.02 -11.96 8.09
CA HIS A 420 -43.14 -12.70 7.53
C HIS A 420 -42.74 -13.60 6.36
N TYR A 421 -43.41 -14.75 6.30
CA TYR A 421 -43.29 -15.79 5.27
C TYR A 421 -43.74 -15.35 3.85
N THR A 422 -44.45 -14.23 3.70
CA THR A 422 -45.21 -13.95 2.47
C THR A 422 -44.29 -13.65 1.28
N SER A 423 -43.99 -14.71 0.54
CA SER A 423 -43.13 -14.82 -0.65
C SER A 423 -41.65 -14.53 -0.38
N GLU A 424 -40.75 -15.41 -0.83
CA GLU A 424 -39.30 -15.21 -0.93
C GLU A 424 -38.98 -14.09 -1.93
N ASN A 425 -39.50 -12.90 -1.68
CA ASN A 425 -39.40 -11.74 -2.52
C ASN A 425 -38.21 -10.92 -2.02
N THR A 426 -37.06 -11.14 -2.67
CA THR A 426 -35.83 -10.41 -2.41
C THR A 426 -35.99 -8.90 -2.52
N GLU A 427 -36.82 -8.41 -3.44
CA GLU A 427 -37.08 -6.98 -3.61
C GLU A 427 -37.81 -6.38 -2.40
N GLN A 428 -38.79 -7.11 -1.84
CA GLN A 428 -39.46 -6.68 -0.60
C GLN A 428 -38.54 -6.76 0.61
N ALA A 429 -37.69 -7.79 0.69
CA ALA A 429 -36.71 -7.94 1.77
C ALA A 429 -35.68 -6.80 1.75
N GLU A 430 -35.14 -6.45 0.58
CA GLU A 430 -34.19 -5.35 0.39
C GLU A 430 -34.83 -3.99 0.72
N LYS A 431 -36.07 -3.76 0.23
CA LYS A 431 -36.83 -2.55 0.55
C LYS A 431 -37.08 -2.43 2.06
N PHE A 432 -37.46 -3.53 2.71
CA PHE A 432 -37.67 -3.56 4.15
C PHE A 432 -36.38 -3.28 4.93
N ALA A 433 -35.26 -3.88 4.54
CA ALA A 433 -33.95 -3.62 5.13
C ALA A 433 -33.61 -2.13 5.07
N ARG A 434 -33.76 -1.52 3.90
CA ARG A 434 -33.46 -0.10 3.65
C ARG A 434 -34.38 0.88 4.37
N GLU A 435 -35.67 0.57 4.43
CA GLU A 435 -36.67 1.48 5.01
C GLU A 435 -36.83 1.30 6.53
N GLN A 436 -36.57 0.10 7.05
CA GLN A 436 -36.84 -0.24 8.45
C GLN A 436 -35.59 -0.58 9.27
N LEU A 437 -34.64 -1.35 8.73
CA LEU A 437 -33.48 -1.82 9.51
C LEU A 437 -32.36 -0.79 9.50
N GLU A 438 -31.91 -0.37 8.32
CA GLU A 438 -30.77 0.55 8.18
C GLU A 438 -30.93 1.89 8.93
N PRO A 439 -32.08 2.59 8.87
CA PRO A 439 -32.23 3.87 9.57
C PRO A 439 -32.14 3.73 11.09
N ARG A 440 -32.51 2.57 11.63
CA ARG A 440 -32.47 2.28 13.08
C ARG A 440 -31.05 1.97 13.53
N ILE A 441 -30.35 1.16 12.75
CA ILE A 441 -28.93 0.85 12.96
C ILE A 441 -28.10 2.15 12.91
N LEU A 442 -28.38 3.04 11.95
CA LEU A 442 -27.75 4.37 11.88
C LEU A 442 -27.95 5.21 13.14
N ARG A 443 -29.12 5.10 13.79
CA ARG A 443 -29.45 5.76 15.06
C ARG A 443 -29.00 4.97 16.30
N LYS A 444 -28.29 3.84 16.12
CA LYS A 444 -27.88 2.90 17.18
C LYS A 444 -29.05 2.35 18.00
N GLU A 445 -30.24 2.26 17.41
CA GLU A 445 -31.40 1.61 18.02
C GLU A 445 -31.26 0.09 17.91
N ALA A 446 -31.62 -0.63 18.96
CA ALA A 446 -31.65 -2.09 18.93
C ALA A 446 -32.73 -2.59 17.95
N VAL A 447 -32.32 -3.45 17.01
CA VAL A 447 -33.19 -4.06 16.01
C VAL A 447 -33.41 -5.51 16.37
N VAL A 448 -34.66 -5.98 16.39
CA VAL A 448 -34.98 -7.38 16.68
C VAL A 448 -35.73 -7.96 15.48
N LEU A 449 -35.20 -9.04 14.93
CA LEU A 449 -35.80 -9.82 13.86
C LEU A 449 -36.37 -11.11 14.45
N ASP A 450 -37.67 -11.25 14.35
CA ASP A 450 -38.42 -12.40 14.84
C ASP A 450 -38.80 -13.32 13.69
N PHE A 451 -38.19 -14.50 13.64
CA PHE A 451 -38.40 -15.51 12.62
C PHE A 451 -39.48 -16.55 13.01
N LEU A 452 -40.39 -16.17 13.93
CA LEU A 452 -41.45 -17.05 14.40
C LEU A 452 -42.25 -17.67 13.23
N GLY A 453 -42.30 -19.00 13.19
CA GLY A 453 -43.02 -19.76 12.16
C GLY A 453 -42.24 -19.97 10.86
N MET A 454 -40.96 -19.57 10.79
CA MET A 454 -40.11 -19.79 9.61
C MET A 454 -39.23 -21.04 9.80
N GLU A 455 -39.55 -22.11 9.07
CA GLU A 455 -38.77 -23.36 9.12
C GLU A 455 -37.50 -23.28 8.26
N ILE A 456 -37.57 -22.66 7.09
CA ILE A 456 -36.46 -22.46 6.15
C ILE A 456 -36.54 -21.06 5.54
N ALA A 457 -35.39 -20.49 5.19
CA ALA A 457 -35.27 -19.27 4.40
C ALA A 457 -34.19 -19.47 3.33
N THR A 458 -34.44 -19.01 2.11
CA THR A 458 -33.44 -19.08 1.06
C THR A 458 -32.29 -18.11 1.30
N GLN A 459 -31.12 -18.48 0.80
CA GLN A 459 -29.90 -17.67 0.95
C GLN A 459 -30.03 -16.29 0.27
N SER A 460 -30.72 -16.21 -0.88
CA SER A 460 -31.01 -14.96 -1.58
C SER A 460 -31.89 -14.03 -0.75
N TYR A 461 -32.94 -14.55 -0.11
CA TYR A 461 -33.83 -13.77 0.75
C TYR A 461 -33.10 -13.23 1.97
N LEU A 462 -32.37 -14.09 2.69
CA LEU A 462 -31.61 -13.66 3.85
C LEU A 462 -30.48 -12.68 3.48
N HIS A 463 -29.83 -12.85 2.31
CA HIS A 463 -28.85 -11.88 1.80
C HIS A 463 -29.51 -10.51 1.62
N ALA A 464 -30.63 -10.44 0.89
CA ALA A 464 -31.34 -9.20 0.62
C ALA A 464 -31.81 -8.51 1.92
N LEU A 465 -32.15 -9.29 2.95
CA LEU A 465 -32.59 -8.77 4.24
C LEU A 465 -31.45 -8.28 5.12
N LEU A 466 -30.30 -8.97 5.13
CA LEU A 466 -29.29 -8.83 6.20
C LEU A 466 -27.94 -8.32 5.74
N TYR A 467 -27.54 -8.47 4.48
CA TYR A 467 -26.15 -8.22 4.07
C TYR A 467 -25.69 -6.78 4.36
N ASP A 468 -26.42 -5.78 3.87
CA ASP A 468 -26.09 -4.38 4.11
C ASP A 468 -26.39 -3.94 5.54
N ALA A 469 -27.45 -4.48 6.15
CA ALA A 469 -27.80 -4.22 7.54
C ALA A 469 -26.67 -4.68 8.50
N LEU A 470 -26.04 -5.83 8.25
CA LEU A 470 -24.94 -6.36 9.07
C LEU A 470 -23.67 -5.53 8.94
N ARG A 471 -23.32 -5.11 7.71
CA ARG A 471 -22.18 -4.22 7.48
C ARG A 471 -22.37 -2.86 8.17
N LEU A 472 -23.61 -2.36 8.13
CA LEU A 472 -23.98 -1.12 8.80
C LEU A 472 -23.98 -1.28 10.32
N ALA A 473 -24.44 -2.42 10.84
CA ALA A 473 -24.43 -2.77 12.25
C ALA A 473 -22.99 -2.84 12.79
N TRP A 474 -22.10 -3.46 12.02
CA TRP A 474 -20.66 -3.45 12.27
C TRP A 474 -20.09 -2.02 12.30
N ALA A 475 -20.32 -1.23 11.26
CA ALA A 475 -19.82 0.14 11.16
C ALA A 475 -20.37 1.10 12.24
N LYS A 476 -21.56 0.82 12.78
CA LYS A 476 -22.22 1.63 13.82
C LYS A 476 -22.10 1.05 15.23
N GLN A 477 -21.43 -0.10 15.37
CA GLN A 477 -21.32 -0.85 16.61
C GLN A 477 -22.69 -1.10 17.28
N SER A 478 -23.68 -1.52 16.48
CA SER A 478 -25.06 -1.77 16.90
C SER A 478 -25.40 -3.24 16.73
N PHE A 479 -26.14 -3.83 17.68
CA PHE A 479 -26.52 -5.24 17.62
C PHE A 479 -27.85 -5.45 16.89
N ILE A 480 -27.90 -6.47 16.04
CA ILE A 480 -29.13 -7.06 15.51
C ILE A 480 -29.45 -8.30 16.35
N TYR A 481 -30.65 -8.35 16.91
CA TYR A 481 -31.12 -9.47 17.71
C TYR A 481 -31.99 -10.39 16.85
N VAL A 482 -31.75 -11.69 16.92
CA VAL A 482 -32.53 -12.70 16.20
C VAL A 482 -33.26 -13.57 17.20
N VAL A 483 -34.58 -13.68 17.06
CA VAL A 483 -35.44 -14.50 17.93
C VAL A 483 -36.27 -15.47 17.10
N ASN A 484 -36.63 -16.60 17.71
CA ASN A 484 -37.47 -17.66 17.12
C ASN A 484 -37.00 -18.22 15.76
N ALA A 485 -35.70 -18.12 15.44
CA ALA A 485 -35.14 -18.71 14.22
C ALA A 485 -34.96 -20.23 14.37
N SER A 486 -35.41 -20.99 13.37
CA SER A 486 -35.13 -22.44 13.27
C SER A 486 -33.61 -22.69 13.09
N PRO A 487 -33.11 -23.91 13.36
CA PRO A 487 -31.71 -24.25 13.09
C PRO A 487 -31.27 -23.97 11.64
N SER A 488 -32.14 -24.26 10.66
CA SER A 488 -31.84 -24.02 9.24
C SER A 488 -31.76 -22.54 8.89
N VAL A 489 -32.68 -21.72 9.40
CA VAL A 489 -32.64 -20.25 9.22
C VAL A 489 -31.40 -19.67 9.89
N ARG A 490 -31.08 -20.14 11.11
CA ARG A 490 -29.88 -19.72 11.84
C ARG A 490 -28.59 -20.02 11.07
N SER A 491 -28.43 -21.23 10.55
CA SER A 491 -27.26 -21.55 9.71
C SER A 491 -27.16 -20.67 8.46
N GLY A 492 -28.30 -20.32 7.85
CA GLY A 492 -28.34 -19.35 6.76
C GLY A 492 -27.90 -17.94 7.17
N ILE A 493 -28.31 -17.47 8.35
CA ILE A 493 -27.90 -16.18 8.90
C ILE A 493 -26.40 -16.17 9.25
N GLU A 494 -25.90 -17.24 9.88
CA GLU A 494 -24.48 -17.40 10.23
C GLU A 494 -23.59 -17.41 8.98
N LEU A 495 -24.05 -18.05 7.89
CA LEU A 495 -23.37 -18.01 6.60
C LEU A 495 -23.25 -16.57 6.08
N ILE A 496 -24.30 -15.77 6.20
CA ILE A 496 -24.31 -14.36 5.77
C ILE A 496 -23.43 -13.50 6.65
N GLU A 497 -23.50 -13.67 7.97
CA GLU A 497 -22.61 -12.96 8.90
C GLU A 497 -21.13 -13.21 8.55
N ALA A 498 -20.78 -14.46 8.22
CA ALA A 498 -19.42 -14.84 7.86
C ALA A 498 -18.90 -14.13 6.59
N TYR A 499 -19.71 -13.98 5.52
CA TYR A 499 -19.25 -13.31 4.30
C TYR A 499 -19.61 -11.82 4.21
N ALA A 500 -20.56 -11.33 5.00
CA ALA A 500 -20.87 -9.90 5.12
C ALA A 500 -19.79 -9.16 5.91
N LEU A 501 -19.17 -9.84 6.89
CA LEU A 501 -18.08 -9.30 7.70
C LEU A 501 -16.69 -9.83 7.30
N GLY A 502 -16.62 -10.96 6.60
CA GLY A 502 -15.39 -11.54 6.06
C GLY A 502 -15.00 -11.03 4.67
N GLY A 503 -15.65 -9.97 4.20
CA GLY A 503 -15.45 -9.40 2.88
C GLY A 503 -15.06 -7.94 2.93
#